data_AF-A0A1S0UJL1-F1
#
_entry.id   AF-A0A1S0UJL1-F1
#
_cell.length_a   1.000
_cell.length_b   1.000
_cell.length_c   1.000
_cell.angle_alpha   90.00
_cell.angle_beta   90.00
_cell.angle_gamma   90.00
#
_symmetry.space_group_name_H-M   'P 1'
#
loop_
_entity.id
_entity.type
_entity.pdbx_description
1 polymer ?
#
loop_
_entity_poly.entity_id
_entity_poly.type
_entity_poly.pdbx_seq_one_letter_code
_entity_poly.pdbx_strand_id
1 'polypeptide(L)'
;MKYFDKAFSCKQIINVICVSVSQNRQQWRRSIVEGEKTVICPILEWIFKNVDVLKERAYLAKYLTRIDVPGAFQDPELIELSNQISALMEEFKDVHSQVVEARKDSLIMENIRADLNSMKTEKEQLGKRTDKIERKLHGIANIERLLRQAEKCRLENEQLEKIGHLRLEQRNLILFSDQKLQRLNISLEEVKIAGENVDPTRRMKALKEEMETNHYMVNEKLPKEIEAKRAVIADLRKVVDVAAMDKNDIAELQQKIEKMNQEIMELVNERNRKDENTDKLSIYRHQASVVYKKKAKLVEKLQEARLELQNIMNMVETKKNNLKEKGGTDFVITTTQFKNYINKLRIKTSNYKRKHAEMSDLKSEHAVLSRTADILTNQWNKLRLKIEESGGKIIKARDANYDEKYEIAKPETDDDATERFDVRKRNYETAEASFENAFVEVEENIRNMEDEMVTKKRKIFRAGIELQLMKTISGKLRQEGLRLVNQIEKEISRVNKELEVLQHSDQGNGLSIKEATAQVAMWRSLMKIFQLKLQIAEGGNKNRML
;
A
#
# COMPACT_ATOMS: atom_id res chain seq x y z
N MET A 1 -2.63 -73.09 -10.13
CA MET A 1 -3.93 -72.72 -9.52
C MET A 1 -3.84 -72.11 -8.11
N LYS A 2 -2.95 -72.55 -7.21
CA LYS A 2 -2.83 -71.98 -5.84
C LYS A 2 -2.40 -70.51 -5.72
N TYR A 3 -1.82 -69.90 -6.76
CA TYR A 3 -1.45 -68.48 -6.78
C TYR A 3 -2.59 -67.54 -7.19
N PHE A 4 -3.61 -68.05 -7.89
CA PHE A 4 -4.74 -67.24 -8.37
C PHE A 4 -5.72 -66.89 -7.23
N ASP A 5 -5.93 -67.79 -6.26
CA ASP A 5 -6.78 -67.53 -5.09
C ASP A 5 -6.19 -66.48 -4.15
N LYS A 6 -4.86 -66.47 -3.95
CA LYS A 6 -4.19 -65.44 -3.12
C LYS A 6 -4.25 -64.06 -3.77
N ALA A 7 -4.11 -63.98 -5.09
CA ALA A 7 -4.28 -62.73 -5.83
C ALA A 7 -5.72 -62.19 -5.73
N PHE A 8 -6.73 -63.07 -5.66
CA PHE A 8 -8.14 -62.69 -5.49
C PHE A 8 -8.43 -62.12 -4.09
N SER A 9 -7.80 -62.69 -3.05
CA SER A 9 -7.89 -62.19 -1.68
C SER A 9 -7.20 -60.82 -1.51
N CYS A 10 -6.01 -60.61 -2.09
CA CYS A 10 -5.41 -59.27 -2.18
C CYS A 10 -6.29 -58.29 -2.98
N LYS A 11 -7.01 -58.77 -4.01
CA LYS A 11 -7.94 -57.96 -4.83
C LYS A 11 -9.13 -57.43 -4.05
N GLN A 12 -9.69 -58.23 -3.14
CA GLN A 12 -10.78 -57.80 -2.26
C GLN A 12 -10.28 -56.82 -1.20
N ILE A 13 -9.11 -57.10 -0.60
CA ILE A 13 -8.48 -56.23 0.40
C ILE A 13 -8.14 -54.85 -0.21
N ILE A 14 -7.59 -54.80 -1.44
CA ILE A 14 -7.25 -53.53 -2.11
C ILE A 14 -8.51 -52.77 -2.57
N ASN A 15 -9.59 -53.42 -3.00
CA ASN A 15 -10.86 -52.74 -3.31
C ASN A 15 -11.56 -52.17 -2.07
N VAL A 16 -11.42 -52.82 -0.92
CA VAL A 16 -11.92 -52.32 0.36
C VAL A 16 -11.03 -51.20 0.90
N ILE A 17 -9.76 -51.14 0.51
CA ILE A 17 -8.78 -50.16 1.00
C ILE A 17 -8.66 -48.90 0.13
N CYS A 18 -8.72 -49.01 -1.21
CA CYS A 18 -8.60 -47.88 -2.15
C CYS A 18 -9.98 -47.44 -2.67
N VAL A 19 -10.55 -46.41 -2.03
CA VAL A 19 -11.71 -45.69 -2.56
C VAL A 19 -11.20 -44.67 -3.58
N SER A 20 -11.21 -45.01 -4.87
CA SER A 20 -11.30 -44.12 -6.06
C SER A 20 -10.46 -44.59 -7.26
N VAL A 21 -10.97 -45.57 -8.02
CA VAL A 21 -10.58 -45.73 -9.43
C VAL A 21 -11.86 -45.91 -10.25
N SER A 22 -12.41 -44.79 -10.72
CA SER A 22 -13.72 -44.72 -11.39
C SER A 22 -13.66 -44.89 -12.90
N GLN A 23 -12.48 -45.07 -13.50
CA GLN A 23 -12.35 -45.27 -14.94
C GLN A 23 -11.64 -46.60 -15.25
N ASN A 24 -12.41 -47.50 -15.86
CA ASN A 24 -12.01 -48.78 -16.42
C ASN A 24 -11.50 -49.86 -15.43
N ARG A 25 -12.37 -50.26 -14.48
CA ARG A 25 -12.13 -51.35 -13.51
C ARG A 25 -11.59 -52.64 -14.13
N GLN A 26 -11.95 -52.98 -15.36
CA GLN A 26 -11.52 -54.20 -16.06
C GLN A 26 -10.04 -54.12 -16.47
N GLN A 27 -9.60 -52.99 -17.02
CA GLN A 27 -8.22 -52.76 -17.45
C GLN A 27 -7.27 -52.64 -16.24
N TRP A 28 -7.68 -51.87 -15.23
CA TRP A 28 -6.94 -51.73 -13.98
C TRP A 28 -6.75 -53.08 -13.26
N ARG A 29 -7.78 -53.94 -13.27
CA ARG A 29 -7.71 -55.31 -12.72
C ARG A 29 -6.78 -56.24 -13.50
N ARG A 30 -6.51 -55.99 -14.78
CA ARG A 30 -5.54 -56.75 -15.59
C ARG A 30 -4.12 -56.24 -15.33
N SER A 31 -3.90 -54.93 -15.38
CA SER A 31 -2.60 -54.30 -15.09
C SER A 31 -2.04 -54.64 -13.70
N ILE A 32 -2.90 -54.80 -12.68
CA ILE A 32 -2.48 -55.27 -11.34
C ILE A 32 -2.02 -56.74 -11.36
N VAL A 33 -2.72 -57.60 -12.10
CA VAL A 33 -2.38 -59.04 -12.19
C VAL A 33 -1.11 -59.24 -13.03
N GLU A 34 -0.90 -58.40 -14.03
CA GLU A 34 0.28 -58.39 -14.90
C GLU A 34 1.51 -57.75 -14.23
N GLY A 35 1.37 -57.11 -13.07
CA GLY A 35 2.51 -56.58 -12.33
C GLY A 35 3.00 -55.21 -12.83
N GLU A 36 2.15 -54.42 -13.48
CA GLU A 36 2.57 -53.19 -14.15
C GLU A 36 3.06 -52.12 -13.15
N LYS A 37 4.32 -51.70 -13.29
CA LYS A 37 4.99 -50.77 -12.35
C LYS A 37 4.29 -49.41 -12.26
N THR A 38 3.70 -48.95 -13.35
CA THR A 38 2.92 -47.70 -13.47
C THR A 38 1.69 -47.69 -12.57
N VAL A 39 1.12 -48.85 -12.24
CA VAL A 39 -0.07 -49.01 -11.40
C VAL A 39 0.30 -49.42 -9.97
N ILE A 40 1.28 -50.30 -9.81
CA ILE A 40 1.67 -50.82 -8.49
C ILE A 40 2.44 -49.79 -7.66
N CYS A 41 3.37 -49.03 -8.25
CA CYS A 41 4.16 -48.06 -7.50
C CYS A 41 3.32 -46.95 -6.84
N PRO A 42 2.33 -46.32 -7.52
CA PRO A 42 1.43 -45.37 -6.88
C PRO A 42 0.58 -45.97 -5.75
N ILE A 43 0.16 -47.24 -5.88
CA ILE A 43 -0.60 -47.94 -4.83
C ILE A 43 0.29 -48.16 -3.60
N LEU A 44 1.52 -48.63 -3.79
CA LEU A 44 2.48 -48.80 -2.69
C LEU A 44 2.84 -47.46 -2.05
N GLU A 45 3.06 -46.41 -2.84
CA GLU A 45 3.29 -45.05 -2.33
C GLU A 45 2.11 -44.58 -1.46
N TRP A 46 0.87 -44.82 -1.90
CA TRP A 46 -0.31 -44.47 -1.12
C TRP A 46 -0.43 -45.30 0.16
N ILE A 47 -0.13 -46.60 0.11
CA ILE A 47 -0.14 -47.48 1.29
C ILE A 47 0.91 -47.01 2.32
N PHE A 48 2.14 -46.73 1.86
CA PHE A 48 3.23 -46.30 2.74
C PHE A 48 3.03 -44.88 3.28
N LYS A 49 2.31 -44.00 2.57
CA LYS A 49 1.90 -42.70 3.08
C LYS A 49 0.80 -42.77 4.14
N ASN A 50 -0.07 -43.79 4.09
CA ASN A 50 -1.27 -43.89 4.94
C ASN A 50 -1.26 -45.10 5.89
N VAL A 51 -0.08 -45.53 6.34
CA VAL A 51 0.08 -46.78 7.12
C VAL A 51 -0.80 -46.81 8.36
N ASP A 52 -0.88 -45.71 9.12
CA ASP A 52 -1.62 -45.70 10.39
C ASP A 52 -3.15 -45.72 10.18
N VAL A 53 -3.64 -45.02 9.14
CA VAL A 53 -5.05 -45.10 8.71
C VAL A 53 -5.40 -46.52 8.25
N LEU A 54 -4.47 -47.20 7.57
CA LEU A 54 -4.67 -48.57 7.12
C LEU A 54 -4.65 -49.58 8.26
N LYS A 55 -3.80 -49.38 9.29
CA LYS A 55 -3.82 -50.19 10.51
C LYS A 55 -5.16 -50.06 11.24
N GLU A 56 -5.66 -48.83 11.38
CA GLU A 56 -6.96 -48.57 12.01
C GLU A 56 -8.10 -49.19 11.19
N ARG A 57 -8.10 -49.02 9.86
CA ARG A 57 -9.11 -49.61 8.97
C ARG A 57 -9.09 -51.13 9.00
N ALA A 58 -7.90 -51.75 9.00
CA ALA A 58 -7.76 -53.20 9.09
C ALA A 58 -8.25 -53.73 10.46
N TYR A 59 -7.96 -53.00 11.53
CA TYR A 59 -8.47 -53.30 12.88
C TYR A 59 -10.00 -53.24 12.92
N LEU A 60 -10.60 -52.16 12.42
CA LEU A 60 -12.05 -51.98 12.38
C LEU A 60 -12.75 -53.02 11.49
N ALA A 61 -12.16 -53.37 10.34
CA ALA A 61 -12.73 -54.36 9.43
C ALA A 61 -12.92 -55.73 10.08
N LYS A 62 -12.05 -56.12 11.01
CA LYS A 62 -12.18 -57.39 11.75
C LYS A 62 -13.48 -57.47 12.57
N TYR A 63 -13.95 -56.34 13.09
CA TYR A 63 -15.10 -56.28 14.01
C TYR A 63 -16.37 -55.70 13.35
N LEU A 64 -16.23 -54.97 12.24
CA LEU A 64 -17.35 -54.28 11.59
C LEU A 64 -17.79 -54.89 10.25
N THR A 65 -17.25 -56.05 9.86
CA THR A 65 -17.71 -56.74 8.64
C THR A 65 -18.96 -57.56 8.96
N ARG A 66 -20.11 -57.16 8.38
CA ARG A 66 -21.35 -57.94 8.48
C ARG A 66 -21.26 -59.19 7.59
N ILE A 67 -21.80 -60.29 8.10
CA ILE A 67 -21.99 -61.52 7.32
C ILE A 67 -23.38 -61.42 6.70
N ASP A 68 -23.44 -61.19 5.38
CA ASP A 68 -24.72 -61.14 4.66
C ASP A 68 -25.29 -62.55 4.51
N VAL A 69 -26.29 -62.88 5.34
CA VAL A 69 -27.03 -64.14 5.22
C VAL A 69 -28.07 -64.01 4.11
N PRO A 70 -28.04 -64.86 3.06
CA PRO A 70 -29.02 -64.80 1.97
C PRO A 70 -30.46 -64.91 2.48
N GLY A 71 -31.37 -64.10 1.93
CA GLY A 71 -32.76 -63.97 2.39
C GLY A 71 -33.57 -65.27 2.47
N ALA A 72 -33.13 -66.34 1.81
CA ALA A 72 -33.74 -67.67 1.89
C ALA A 72 -33.54 -68.38 3.25
N PHE A 73 -32.62 -67.89 4.10
CA PHE A 73 -32.27 -68.47 5.40
C PHE A 73 -32.51 -67.49 6.56
N GLN A 74 -33.32 -66.44 6.37
CA GLN A 74 -33.59 -65.43 7.38
C GLN A 74 -34.85 -65.80 8.19
N ASP A 75 -34.64 -66.54 9.28
CA ASP A 75 -35.68 -66.78 10.29
C ASP A 75 -35.85 -65.54 11.21
N PRO A 76 -37.01 -65.32 11.85
CA PRO A 76 -37.25 -64.20 12.75
C PRO A 76 -36.23 -64.07 13.89
N GLU A 77 -35.78 -65.18 14.47
CA GLU A 77 -34.75 -65.21 15.52
C GLU A 77 -33.38 -64.76 14.99
N LEU A 78 -33.05 -65.10 13.74
CA LEU A 78 -31.78 -64.71 13.11
C LEU A 78 -31.75 -63.20 12.81
N ILE A 79 -32.91 -62.63 12.47
CA ILE A 79 -33.07 -61.18 12.27
C ILE A 79 -32.88 -60.45 13.60
N GLU A 80 -33.44 -60.96 14.70
CA GLU A 80 -33.25 -60.39 16.04
C GLU A 80 -31.77 -60.44 16.47
N LEU A 81 -31.10 -61.56 16.28
CA LEU A 81 -29.66 -61.70 16.58
C LEU A 81 -28.80 -60.76 15.71
N SER A 82 -29.13 -60.61 14.43
CA SER A 82 -28.47 -59.66 13.53
C SER A 82 -28.65 -58.20 14.00
N ASN A 83 -29.83 -57.86 14.53
CA ASN A 83 -30.09 -56.54 15.09
C ASN A 83 -29.31 -56.30 16.40
N GLN A 84 -29.21 -57.31 17.29
CA GLN A 84 -28.39 -57.24 18.51
C GLN A 84 -26.90 -57.08 18.20
N ILE A 85 -26.38 -57.83 17.22
CA ILE A 85 -24.99 -57.69 16.74
C ILE A 85 -24.78 -56.30 16.15
N SER A 86 -25.74 -55.78 15.37
CA SER A 86 -25.65 -54.43 14.81
C SER A 86 -25.62 -53.35 15.89
N ALA A 87 -26.39 -53.50 16.98
CA ALA A 87 -26.36 -52.59 18.12
C ALA A 87 -25.00 -52.59 18.82
N LEU A 88 -24.45 -53.78 19.10
CA LEU A 88 -23.10 -53.93 19.69
C LEU A 88 -22.00 -53.36 18.78
N MET A 89 -22.16 -53.47 17.45
CA MET A 89 -21.23 -52.87 16.50
C MET A 89 -21.25 -51.34 16.54
N GLU A 90 -22.40 -50.71 16.75
CA GLU A 90 -22.49 -49.25 16.93
C GLU A 90 -21.89 -48.82 18.28
N GLU A 91 -22.21 -49.52 19.37
CA GLU A 91 -21.60 -49.26 20.68
C GLU A 91 -20.07 -49.37 20.63
N PHE A 92 -19.54 -50.38 19.93
CA PHE A 92 -18.11 -50.53 19.71
C PHE A 92 -17.48 -49.33 18.96
N LYS A 93 -18.17 -48.79 17.93
CA LYS A 93 -17.67 -47.61 17.21
C LYS A 93 -17.59 -46.40 18.13
N ASP A 94 -18.63 -46.18 18.94
CA ASP A 94 -18.69 -45.04 19.86
C ASP A 94 -17.57 -45.12 20.90
N VAL A 95 -17.39 -46.27 21.54
CA VAL A 95 -16.32 -46.49 22.53
C VAL A 95 -14.94 -46.39 21.88
N HIS A 96 -14.74 -47.01 20.71
CA HIS A 96 -13.46 -46.92 20.00
C HIS A 96 -13.12 -45.47 19.65
N SER A 97 -14.07 -44.70 19.14
CA SER A 97 -13.89 -43.29 18.80
C SER A 97 -13.49 -42.48 20.04
N GLN A 98 -14.16 -42.68 21.17
CA GLN A 98 -13.83 -42.00 22.44
C GLN A 98 -12.42 -42.34 22.92
N VAL A 99 -12.01 -43.60 22.81
CA VAL A 99 -10.65 -44.05 23.19
C VAL A 99 -9.57 -43.46 22.28
N VAL A 100 -9.82 -43.38 20.98
CA VAL A 100 -8.88 -42.77 20.02
C VAL A 100 -8.69 -41.28 20.31
N GLU A 101 -9.77 -40.54 20.58
CA GLU A 101 -9.69 -39.13 20.96
C GLU A 101 -8.95 -38.94 22.29
N ALA A 102 -9.29 -39.73 23.32
CA ALA A 102 -8.60 -39.66 24.62
C ALA A 102 -7.09 -39.98 24.52
N ARG A 103 -6.68 -40.85 23.59
CA ARG A 103 -5.24 -41.14 23.34
C ARG A 103 -4.52 -39.94 22.72
N LYS A 104 -5.16 -39.21 21.80
CA LYS A 104 -4.59 -37.97 21.25
C LYS A 104 -4.39 -36.93 22.34
N ASP A 105 -5.38 -36.78 23.21
CA ASP A 105 -5.31 -35.85 24.35
C ASP A 105 -4.21 -36.23 25.35
N SER A 106 -4.00 -37.53 25.59
CA SER A 106 -2.91 -38.01 26.44
C SER A 106 -1.52 -37.63 25.90
N LEU A 107 -1.32 -37.69 24.59
CA LEU A 107 -0.05 -37.30 23.96
C LEU A 107 0.20 -35.79 24.11
N ILE A 108 -0.85 -34.98 23.96
CA ILE A 108 -0.78 -33.54 24.21
C ILE A 108 -0.44 -33.27 25.68
N MET A 109 -1.06 -33.98 26.61
CA MET A 109 -0.77 -33.86 28.04
C MET A 109 0.69 -34.22 28.37
N GLU A 110 1.26 -35.23 27.72
CA GLU A 110 2.66 -35.61 27.91
C GLU A 110 3.62 -34.52 27.42
N ASN A 111 3.34 -33.90 26.25
CA ASN A 111 4.10 -32.76 25.75
C ASN A 111 4.01 -31.55 26.70
N ILE A 112 2.82 -31.24 27.21
CA ILE A 112 2.63 -30.16 28.20
C ILE A 112 3.40 -30.47 29.49
N ARG A 113 3.40 -31.73 29.95
CA ARG A 113 4.15 -32.14 31.14
C ARG A 113 5.66 -31.99 30.93
N ALA A 114 6.16 -32.35 29.74
CA ALA A 114 7.56 -32.17 29.38
C ALA A 114 7.95 -30.68 29.35
N ASP A 115 7.12 -29.83 28.76
CA ASP A 115 7.32 -28.38 28.74
C ASP A 115 7.29 -27.76 30.14
N LEU A 116 6.33 -28.17 30.98
CA LEU A 116 6.24 -27.71 32.37
C LEU A 116 7.48 -28.11 33.17
N ASN A 117 7.99 -29.33 32.96
CA ASN A 117 9.25 -29.76 33.57
C ASN A 117 10.44 -28.91 33.09
N SER A 118 10.50 -28.60 31.78
CA SER A 118 11.51 -27.70 31.22
C SER A 118 11.44 -26.31 31.86
N MET A 119 10.25 -25.68 31.88
CA MET A 119 10.01 -24.38 32.52
C MET A 119 10.36 -24.40 34.02
N LYS A 120 10.10 -25.52 34.72
CA LYS A 120 10.46 -25.68 36.13
C LYS A 120 11.97 -25.67 36.33
N THR A 121 12.72 -26.36 35.46
CA THR A 121 14.19 -26.34 35.51
C THR A 121 14.75 -24.96 35.18
N GLU A 122 14.18 -24.25 34.20
CA GLU A 122 14.59 -22.88 33.85
C GLU A 122 14.32 -21.91 35.02
N LYS A 123 13.14 -22.01 35.65
CA LYS A 123 12.81 -21.22 36.84
C LYS A 123 13.82 -21.44 37.96
N GLU A 124 14.24 -22.68 38.22
CA GLU A 124 15.24 -22.99 39.24
C GLU A 124 16.61 -22.39 38.88
N GLN A 125 17.02 -22.47 37.61
CA GLN A 125 18.27 -21.87 37.12
C GLN A 125 18.25 -20.34 37.24
N LEU A 126 17.14 -19.71 36.87
CA LEU A 126 16.93 -18.27 37.04
C LEU A 126 16.96 -17.87 38.51
N GLY A 127 16.29 -18.63 39.39
CA GLY A 127 16.35 -18.42 40.84
C GLY A 127 17.79 -18.43 41.36
N LYS A 128 18.57 -19.47 41.03
CA LYS A 128 20.00 -19.55 41.42
C LYS A 128 20.83 -18.38 40.92
N ARG A 129 20.54 -17.86 39.72
CA ARG A 129 21.20 -16.66 39.16
C ARG A 129 20.79 -15.39 39.91
N THR A 130 19.51 -15.22 40.20
CA THR A 130 18.98 -14.12 41.01
C THR A 130 19.64 -14.12 42.39
N ASP A 131 19.66 -15.24 43.10
CA ASP A 131 20.31 -15.35 44.42
C ASP A 131 21.81 -14.99 44.38
N LYS A 132 22.49 -15.33 43.28
CA LYS A 132 23.90 -14.97 43.08
C LYS A 132 24.07 -13.46 42.85
N ILE A 133 23.17 -12.84 42.12
CA ILE A 133 23.17 -11.40 41.84
C ILE A 133 22.79 -10.62 43.10
N GLU A 134 21.74 -11.03 43.81
CA GLU A 134 21.33 -10.46 45.09
C GLU A 134 22.47 -10.48 46.08
N ARG A 135 23.17 -11.62 46.26
CA ARG A 135 24.36 -11.68 47.14
C ARG A 135 25.45 -10.66 46.80
N LYS A 136 25.67 -10.35 45.51
CA LYS A 136 26.64 -9.32 45.08
C LYS A 136 26.15 -7.90 45.37
N LEU A 137 24.84 -7.72 45.36
CA LEU A 137 24.15 -6.45 45.55
C LEU A 137 24.12 -6.03 47.04
N HIS A 138 24.04 -6.98 47.99
CA HIS A 138 23.89 -6.69 49.44
C HIS A 138 24.87 -5.66 50.05
N GLY A 139 26.04 -5.41 49.46
CA GLY A 139 27.02 -4.43 49.96
C GLY A 139 26.86 -2.99 49.46
N ILE A 140 25.87 -2.69 48.61
CA ILE A 140 25.70 -1.38 47.97
C ILE A 140 24.64 -0.56 48.72
N ALA A 141 24.98 0.66 49.13
CA ALA A 141 24.02 1.58 49.76
C ALA A 141 22.96 2.08 48.74
N ASN A 142 21.73 2.36 49.21
CA ASN A 142 20.61 2.85 48.38
C ASN A 142 20.20 1.94 47.21
N ILE A 143 20.37 0.63 47.38
CA ILE A 143 20.21 -0.35 46.31
C ILE A 143 18.81 -0.44 45.74
N GLU A 144 17.80 -0.33 46.58
CA GLU A 144 16.41 -0.45 46.17
C GLU A 144 16.00 0.70 45.23
N ARG A 145 16.52 1.90 45.49
CA ARG A 145 16.34 3.07 44.62
C ARG A 145 17.04 2.89 43.28
N LEU A 146 18.26 2.35 43.29
CA LEU A 146 19.05 2.09 42.08
C LEU A 146 18.41 0.99 41.23
N LEU A 147 17.89 -0.08 41.84
CA LEU A 147 17.17 -1.15 41.14
C LEU A 147 15.88 -0.62 40.49
N ARG A 148 15.09 0.20 41.19
CA ARG A 148 13.90 0.85 40.58
C ARG A 148 14.26 1.75 39.39
N GLN A 149 15.37 2.50 39.48
CA GLN A 149 15.85 3.32 38.37
C GLN A 149 16.34 2.48 37.19
N ALA A 150 17.06 1.39 37.45
CA ALA A 150 17.53 0.45 36.43
C ALA A 150 16.35 -0.28 35.76
N GLU A 151 15.34 -0.68 36.52
CA GLU A 151 14.10 -1.27 36.00
C GLU A 151 13.37 -0.30 35.07
N LYS A 152 13.19 0.95 35.50
CA LYS A 152 12.59 1.99 34.65
C LYS A 152 13.40 2.19 33.37
N CYS A 153 14.72 2.29 33.48
CA CYS A 153 15.60 2.43 32.32
C CYS A 153 15.49 1.24 31.35
N ARG A 154 15.44 0.01 31.86
CA ARG A 154 15.24 -1.20 31.06
C ARG A 154 13.90 -1.18 30.32
N LEU A 155 12.80 -0.85 31.02
CA LEU A 155 11.46 -0.80 30.43
C LEU A 155 11.36 0.26 29.32
N GLU A 156 11.91 1.45 29.55
CA GLU A 156 11.96 2.51 28.54
C GLU A 156 12.80 2.09 27.32
N ASN A 157 13.93 1.39 27.55
CA ASN A 157 14.77 0.89 26.45
C ASN A 157 14.08 -0.20 25.63
N GLU A 158 13.36 -1.13 26.27
CA GLU A 158 12.54 -2.14 25.58
C GLU A 158 11.39 -1.52 24.78
N GLN A 159 10.76 -0.46 25.30
CA GLN A 159 9.76 0.30 24.55
C GLN A 159 10.37 1.01 23.34
N LEU A 160 11.54 1.63 23.52
CA LEU A 160 12.26 2.29 22.45
C LEU A 160 12.66 1.30 21.34
N GLU A 161 13.12 0.10 21.70
CA GLU A 161 13.46 -0.97 20.75
C GLU A 161 12.22 -1.46 19.99
N LYS A 162 11.10 -1.69 20.68
CA LYS A 162 9.81 -2.04 20.06
C LYS A 162 9.34 -0.98 19.07
N ILE A 163 9.37 0.29 19.46
CA ILE A 163 9.04 1.42 18.57
C ILE A 163 10.01 1.46 17.39
N GLY A 164 11.29 1.20 17.63
CA GLY A 164 12.32 1.10 16.59
C GLY A 164 11.99 0.04 15.54
N HIS A 165 11.62 -1.17 15.97
CA HIS A 165 11.18 -2.26 15.09
C HIS A 165 9.92 -1.89 14.31
N LEU A 166 8.88 -1.41 14.99
CA LEU A 166 7.62 -1.00 14.33
C LEU A 166 7.84 0.10 13.29
N ARG A 167 8.68 1.09 13.60
CA ARG A 167 9.03 2.17 12.67
C ARG A 167 9.75 1.63 11.44
N LEU A 168 10.65 0.66 11.60
CA LEU A 168 11.35 0.02 10.49
C LEU A 168 10.39 -0.80 9.61
N GLU A 169 9.50 -1.59 10.23
CA GLU A 169 8.47 -2.35 9.52
C GLU A 169 7.52 -1.44 8.75
N GLN A 170 7.01 -0.38 9.37
CA GLN A 170 6.17 0.62 8.71
C GLN A 170 6.89 1.29 7.54
N ARG A 171 8.15 1.68 7.72
CA ARG A 171 8.95 2.26 6.64
C ARG A 171 9.10 1.29 5.46
N ASN A 172 9.34 0.02 5.74
CA ASN A 172 9.41 -1.03 4.71
C ASN A 172 8.07 -1.23 4.00
N LEU A 173 6.95 -1.18 4.73
CA LEU A 173 5.61 -1.30 4.16
C LEU A 173 5.26 -0.12 3.25
N ILE A 174 5.63 1.10 3.65
CA ILE A 174 5.46 2.31 2.81
C ILE A 174 6.28 2.17 1.53
N LEU A 175 7.55 1.76 1.63
CA LEU A 175 8.41 1.54 0.47
C LEU A 175 7.83 0.48 -0.48
N PHE A 176 7.32 -0.64 0.05
CA PHE A 176 6.70 -1.69 -0.77
C PHE A 176 5.42 -1.20 -1.47
N SER A 177 4.60 -0.43 -0.75
CA SER A 177 3.36 0.14 -1.28
C SER A 177 3.63 1.18 -2.37
N ASP A 178 4.64 2.03 -2.18
CA ASP A 178 5.07 3.03 -3.16
C ASP A 178 5.60 2.37 -4.44
N GLN A 179 6.43 1.34 -4.31
CA GLN A 179 6.89 0.53 -5.45
C GLN A 179 5.72 -0.15 -6.19
N LYS A 180 4.69 -0.61 -5.47
CA LYS A 180 3.49 -1.20 -6.08
C LYS A 180 2.68 -0.16 -6.85
N LEU A 181 2.49 1.03 -6.28
CA LEU A 181 1.83 2.14 -6.95
C LEU A 181 2.58 2.57 -8.21
N GLN A 182 3.90 2.63 -8.16
CA GLN A 182 4.73 2.94 -9.33
C GLN A 182 4.54 1.90 -10.45
N ARG A 183 4.55 0.60 -10.14
CA ARG A 183 4.26 -0.45 -11.14
C ARG A 183 2.87 -0.31 -11.75
N LEU A 184 1.85 -0.01 -10.94
CA LEU A 184 0.49 0.23 -11.41
C LEU A 184 0.41 1.47 -12.32
N ASN A 185 1.12 2.54 -11.98
CA ASN A 185 1.17 3.75 -12.81
C ASN A 185 1.85 3.50 -14.16
N ILE A 186 2.94 2.74 -14.19
CA ILE A 186 3.60 2.34 -15.45
C ILE A 186 2.63 1.51 -16.30
N SER A 187 1.99 0.50 -15.70
CA SER A 187 1.00 -0.34 -16.38
C SER A 187 -0.19 0.47 -16.93
N LEU A 188 -0.69 1.45 -16.16
CA LEU A 188 -1.74 2.37 -16.58
C LEU A 188 -1.30 3.23 -17.78
N GLU A 189 -0.07 3.76 -17.74
CA GLU A 189 0.46 4.57 -18.84
C GLU A 189 0.67 3.73 -20.11
N GLU A 190 1.16 2.50 -19.98
CA GLU A 190 1.25 1.56 -21.10
C GLU A 190 -0.12 1.24 -21.71
N VAL A 191 -1.16 1.08 -20.89
CA VAL A 191 -2.53 0.86 -21.37
C VAL A 191 -3.10 2.10 -22.05
N LYS A 192 -2.81 3.30 -21.55
CA LYS A 192 -3.19 4.56 -22.22
C LYS A 192 -2.52 4.71 -23.58
N ILE A 193 -1.21 4.46 -23.64
CA ILE A 193 -0.45 4.45 -24.90
C ILE A 193 -0.99 3.37 -25.84
N ALA A 194 -1.40 2.20 -25.33
CA ALA A 194 -2.04 1.17 -26.13
C ALA A 194 -3.42 1.57 -26.68
N GLY A 195 -4.14 2.46 -25.99
CA GLY A 195 -5.37 3.10 -26.48
C GLY A 195 -5.15 4.09 -27.62
N GLU A 196 -3.95 4.66 -27.74
CA GLU A 196 -3.51 5.53 -28.85
C GLU A 196 -2.83 4.70 -29.97
N ASN A 197 -3.62 3.90 -30.71
CA ASN A 197 -3.27 3.32 -32.01
C ASN A 197 -1.82 2.79 -32.17
N VAL A 198 -1.40 1.86 -31.31
CA VAL A 198 -0.14 1.11 -31.50
C VAL A 198 -0.41 -0.18 -32.26
N ASP A 199 0.34 -0.41 -33.35
CA ASP A 199 0.36 -1.67 -34.10
C ASP A 199 0.53 -2.88 -33.14
N PRO A 200 -0.46 -3.78 -33.05
CA PRO A 200 -0.43 -4.95 -32.16
C PRO A 200 0.82 -5.81 -32.33
N THR A 201 1.38 -5.86 -33.54
CA THR A 201 2.56 -6.66 -33.87
C THR A 201 3.81 -6.09 -33.20
N ARG A 202 3.99 -4.77 -33.24
CA ARG A 202 5.11 -4.08 -32.59
C ARG A 202 5.02 -4.18 -31.07
N ARG A 203 3.81 -4.09 -30.50
CA ARG A 203 3.60 -4.26 -29.05
C ARG A 203 3.87 -5.69 -28.60
N MET A 204 3.41 -6.69 -29.36
CA MET A 204 3.70 -8.09 -29.09
C MET A 204 5.21 -8.37 -29.08
N LYS A 205 5.96 -7.76 -29.99
CA LYS A 205 7.43 -7.86 -30.02
C LYS A 205 8.07 -7.23 -28.76
N ALA A 206 7.65 -6.03 -28.38
CA ALA A 206 8.15 -5.37 -27.17
C ALA A 206 7.84 -6.17 -25.89
N LEU A 207 6.63 -6.74 -25.77
CA LEU A 207 6.25 -7.60 -24.65
C LEU A 207 7.07 -8.89 -24.60
N LYS A 208 7.37 -9.50 -25.75
CA LYS A 208 8.26 -10.67 -25.83
C LYS A 208 9.69 -10.33 -25.37
N GLU A 209 10.23 -9.20 -25.82
CA GLU A 209 11.55 -8.73 -25.40
C GLU A 209 11.57 -8.43 -23.89
N GLU A 210 10.52 -7.79 -23.35
CA GLU A 210 10.40 -7.52 -21.92
C GLU A 210 10.30 -8.82 -21.11
N MET A 211 9.47 -9.79 -21.56
CA MET A 211 9.33 -11.09 -20.93
C MET A 211 10.66 -11.84 -20.87
N GLU A 212 11.47 -11.79 -21.94
CA GLU A 212 12.80 -12.40 -21.98
C GLU A 212 13.76 -11.71 -20.99
N THR A 213 13.74 -10.38 -20.93
CA THR A 213 14.56 -9.65 -19.94
C THR A 213 14.13 -9.96 -18.50
N ASN A 214 12.83 -10.03 -18.23
CA ASN A 214 12.29 -10.36 -16.91
C ASN A 214 12.59 -11.81 -16.54
N HIS A 215 12.55 -12.74 -17.49
CA HIS A 215 12.92 -14.14 -17.30
C HIS A 215 14.38 -14.25 -16.83
N TYR A 216 15.31 -13.57 -17.51
CA TYR A 216 16.71 -13.53 -17.09
C TYR A 216 16.90 -12.90 -15.68
N MET A 217 16.19 -11.81 -15.39
CA MET A 217 16.26 -11.17 -14.07
C MET A 217 15.77 -12.09 -12.95
N VAL A 218 14.62 -12.76 -13.14
CA VAL A 218 13.98 -13.60 -12.12
C VAL A 218 14.68 -14.94 -11.95
N ASN A 219 15.17 -15.56 -13.02
CA ASN A 219 15.72 -16.92 -12.95
C ASN A 219 17.23 -16.95 -12.76
N GLU A 220 17.97 -15.92 -13.20
CA GLU A 220 19.43 -15.92 -13.09
C GLU A 220 19.98 -14.85 -12.14
N LYS A 221 19.64 -13.57 -12.33
CA LYS A 221 20.33 -12.47 -11.63
C LYS A 221 19.85 -12.31 -10.17
N LEU A 222 18.56 -12.08 -9.96
CA LEU A 222 18.00 -11.80 -8.64
C LEU A 222 18.17 -12.96 -7.64
N PRO A 223 17.96 -14.25 -8.02
CA PRO A 223 18.18 -15.35 -7.10
C PRO A 223 19.62 -15.43 -6.60
N LYS A 224 20.62 -15.25 -7.49
CA LYS A 224 22.03 -15.24 -7.11
C LYS A 224 22.37 -14.09 -6.16
N GLU A 225 21.82 -12.90 -6.41
CA GLU A 225 21.99 -11.75 -5.51
C GLU A 225 21.32 -11.98 -4.15
N ILE A 226 20.12 -12.55 -4.12
CA ILE A 226 19.41 -12.90 -2.89
C ILE A 226 20.20 -13.94 -2.10
N GLU A 227 20.71 -14.99 -2.75
CA GLU A 227 21.51 -16.02 -2.11
C GLU A 227 22.82 -15.45 -1.54
N ALA A 228 23.52 -14.60 -2.30
CA ALA A 228 24.70 -13.90 -1.82
C ALA A 228 24.40 -13.01 -0.60
N LYS A 229 23.29 -12.25 -0.61
CA LYS A 229 22.87 -11.44 0.54
C LYS A 229 22.46 -12.30 1.74
N ARG A 230 21.79 -13.43 1.52
CA ARG A 230 21.44 -14.40 2.57
C ARG A 230 22.67 -15.02 3.20
N ALA A 231 23.69 -15.35 2.41
CA ALA A 231 24.97 -15.84 2.90
C ALA A 231 25.64 -14.80 3.83
N VAL A 232 25.70 -13.54 3.40
CA VAL A 232 26.22 -12.44 4.24
C VAL A 232 25.42 -12.28 5.54
N ILE A 233 24.09 -12.37 5.49
CA ILE A 233 23.26 -12.30 6.71
C ILE A 233 23.53 -13.50 7.63
N ALA A 234 23.69 -14.70 7.08
CA ALA A 234 24.01 -15.89 7.86
C ALA A 234 25.38 -15.76 8.54
N ASP A 235 26.37 -15.19 7.86
CA ASP A 235 27.70 -14.95 8.43
C ASP A 235 27.66 -13.85 9.49
N LEU A 236 26.94 -12.75 9.26
CA LEU A 236 26.73 -11.70 10.27
C LEU A 236 26.01 -12.24 11.51
N ARG A 237 25.02 -13.13 11.35
CA ARG A 237 24.35 -13.80 12.47
C ARG A 237 25.34 -14.65 13.27
N LYS A 238 26.18 -15.44 12.60
CA LYS A 238 27.23 -16.21 13.29
C LYS A 238 28.18 -15.30 14.07
N VAL A 239 28.56 -14.15 13.51
CA VAL A 239 29.44 -13.19 14.19
C VAL A 239 28.77 -12.57 15.43
N VAL A 240 27.45 -12.33 15.39
CA VAL A 240 26.68 -11.85 16.55
C VAL A 240 26.51 -12.94 17.63
N ASP A 241 26.37 -14.21 17.21
CA ASP A 241 26.21 -15.35 18.12
C ASP A 241 27.53 -15.78 18.79
N VAL A 242 28.67 -15.47 18.19
CA VAL A 242 29.99 -15.71 18.80
C VAL A 242 30.20 -14.69 19.92
N ALA A 243 30.21 -15.18 21.17
CA ALA A 243 30.54 -14.37 22.35
C ALA A 243 31.90 -13.68 22.18
N ALA A 244 32.01 -12.46 22.73
CA ALA A 244 33.14 -11.53 22.60
C ALA A 244 34.51 -12.21 22.35
N MET A 245 34.91 -12.25 21.08
CA MET A 245 36.21 -12.76 20.64
C MET A 245 37.35 -11.90 21.21
N ASP A 246 38.44 -12.53 21.66
CA ASP A 246 39.64 -11.81 22.08
C ASP A 246 40.45 -11.35 20.84
N LYS A 247 41.32 -10.35 21.00
CA LYS A 247 42.18 -9.85 19.91
C LYS A 247 43.06 -10.95 19.30
N ASN A 248 43.42 -11.96 20.08
CA ASN A 248 44.19 -13.10 19.63
C ASN A 248 43.39 -14.01 18.67
N ASP A 249 42.10 -14.24 18.94
CA ASP A 249 41.23 -15.06 18.08
C ASP A 249 41.03 -14.39 16.70
N ILE A 250 40.96 -13.05 16.68
CA ILE A 250 40.89 -12.27 15.43
C ILE A 250 42.18 -12.39 14.64
N ALA A 251 43.35 -12.35 15.31
CA ALA A 251 44.65 -12.49 14.66
C ALA A 251 44.84 -13.88 14.04
N GLU A 252 44.40 -14.94 14.72
CA GLU A 252 44.42 -16.31 14.19
C GLU A 252 43.51 -16.47 12.96
N LEU A 253 42.31 -15.90 12.98
CA LEU A 253 41.42 -15.90 11.81
C LEU A 253 42.03 -15.13 10.64
N GLN A 254 42.67 -13.98 10.88
CA GLN A 254 43.36 -13.22 9.84
C GLN A 254 44.50 -14.03 9.22
N GLN A 255 45.30 -14.71 10.03
CA GLN A 255 46.38 -15.57 9.53
C GLN A 255 45.85 -16.75 8.70
N LYS A 256 44.71 -17.31 9.11
CA LYS A 256 44.03 -18.39 8.37
C LYS A 256 43.44 -17.91 7.04
N ILE A 257 42.88 -16.70 7.00
CA ILE A 257 42.42 -16.06 5.77
C ILE A 257 43.61 -15.83 4.82
N GLU A 258 44.74 -15.33 5.33
CA GLU A 258 45.93 -15.09 4.51
C GLU A 258 46.47 -16.39 3.90
N LYS A 259 46.53 -17.47 4.69
CA LYS A 259 46.94 -18.78 4.22
C LYS A 259 45.99 -19.36 3.15
N MET A 260 44.66 -19.24 3.35
CA MET A 260 43.69 -19.67 2.34
C MET A 260 43.77 -18.82 1.07
N ASN A 261 44.01 -17.50 1.19
CA ASN A 261 44.17 -16.63 0.01
C ASN A 261 45.42 -17.01 -0.79
N GLN A 262 46.52 -17.38 -0.13
CA GLN A 262 47.72 -17.90 -0.78
C GLN A 262 47.42 -19.22 -1.52
N GLU A 263 46.72 -20.15 -0.86
CA GLU A 263 46.31 -21.42 -1.47
C GLU A 263 45.36 -21.21 -2.67
N ILE A 264 44.43 -20.25 -2.59
CA ILE A 264 43.57 -19.85 -3.72
C ILE A 264 44.42 -19.28 -4.87
N MET A 265 45.41 -18.43 -4.58
CA MET A 265 46.31 -17.91 -5.64
C MET A 265 47.10 -19.03 -6.31
N GLU A 266 47.61 -19.99 -5.54
CA GLU A 266 48.32 -21.15 -6.08
C GLU A 266 47.40 -22.00 -6.98
N LEU A 267 46.17 -22.29 -6.54
CA LEU A 267 45.18 -23.02 -7.33
C LEU A 267 44.74 -22.27 -8.59
N VAL A 268 44.62 -20.94 -8.52
CA VAL A 268 44.31 -20.09 -9.68
C VAL A 268 45.47 -20.09 -10.68
N ASN A 269 46.71 -20.01 -10.21
CA ASN A 269 47.90 -20.08 -11.06
C ASN A 269 48.03 -21.46 -11.73
N GLU A 270 47.73 -22.52 -10.99
CA GLU A 270 47.71 -23.89 -11.50
C GLU A 270 46.60 -24.10 -12.54
N ARG A 271 45.41 -23.53 -12.31
CA ARG A 271 44.32 -23.51 -13.31
C ARG A 271 44.75 -22.77 -14.58
N ASN A 272 45.37 -21.59 -14.44
CA ASN A 272 45.81 -20.80 -15.59
C ASN A 272 46.88 -21.53 -16.41
N ARG A 273 47.83 -22.21 -15.76
CA ARG A 273 48.83 -23.08 -16.43
C ARG A 273 48.18 -24.26 -17.17
N LYS A 274 47.11 -24.84 -16.62
CA LYS A 274 46.35 -25.93 -17.28
C LYS A 274 45.50 -25.43 -18.44
N ASP A 275 44.96 -24.21 -18.34
CA ASP A 275 44.18 -23.58 -19.41
C ASP A 275 45.07 -23.19 -20.61
N GLU A 276 46.35 -22.86 -20.41
CA GLU A 276 47.35 -22.67 -21.50
C GLU A 276 47.55 -23.94 -22.35
N ASN A 277 47.50 -25.13 -21.74
CA ASN A 277 47.60 -26.41 -22.46
C ASN A 277 46.29 -26.83 -23.16
N THR A 278 45.18 -26.14 -22.91
CA THR A 278 43.83 -26.48 -23.40
C THR A 278 43.24 -25.35 -24.25
N ASP A 279 44.04 -24.86 -25.20
CA ASP A 279 43.87 -23.59 -25.92
C ASP A 279 42.49 -23.40 -26.62
N LYS A 280 41.88 -24.48 -27.14
CA LYS A 280 40.55 -24.36 -27.79
C LYS A 280 39.41 -24.07 -26.81
N LEU A 281 39.42 -24.67 -25.63
CA LEU A 281 38.36 -24.48 -24.61
C LEU A 281 38.55 -23.17 -23.83
N SER A 282 39.79 -22.74 -23.64
CA SER A 282 40.09 -21.45 -22.99
C SER A 282 39.53 -20.28 -23.80
N ILE A 283 39.61 -20.32 -25.14
CA ILE A 283 39.02 -19.32 -26.05
C ILE A 283 37.49 -19.26 -25.88
N TYR A 284 36.79 -20.39 -25.86
CA TYR A 284 35.33 -20.40 -25.67
C TYR A 284 34.91 -19.94 -24.28
N ARG A 285 35.66 -20.30 -23.22
CA ARG A 285 35.44 -19.79 -21.86
C ARG A 285 35.66 -18.28 -21.77
N HIS A 286 36.70 -17.77 -22.44
CA HIS A 286 36.97 -16.35 -22.51
C HIS A 286 35.86 -15.61 -23.28
N GLN A 287 35.44 -16.13 -24.44
CA GLN A 287 34.31 -15.58 -25.21
C GLN A 287 33.02 -15.59 -24.39
N ALA A 288 32.69 -16.70 -23.71
CA ALA A 288 31.53 -16.79 -22.83
C ALA A 288 31.61 -15.78 -21.67
N SER A 289 32.79 -15.62 -21.05
CA SER A 289 33.01 -14.62 -20.00
C SER A 289 32.85 -13.19 -20.51
N VAL A 290 33.36 -12.87 -21.70
CA VAL A 290 33.19 -11.56 -22.35
C VAL A 290 31.73 -11.30 -22.67
N VAL A 291 31.01 -12.28 -23.22
CA VAL A 291 29.57 -12.18 -23.51
C VAL A 291 28.77 -11.99 -22.21
N TYR A 292 29.09 -12.73 -21.15
CA TYR A 292 28.45 -12.59 -19.84
C TYR A 292 28.68 -11.20 -19.25
N LYS A 293 29.93 -10.70 -19.28
CA LYS A 293 30.25 -9.33 -18.82
C LYS A 293 29.52 -8.26 -19.64
N LYS A 294 29.43 -8.41 -20.97
CA LYS A 294 28.66 -7.52 -21.83
C LYS A 294 27.16 -7.57 -21.49
N LYS A 295 26.59 -8.76 -21.29
CA LYS A 295 25.19 -8.95 -20.89
C LYS A 295 24.92 -8.28 -19.54
N ALA A 296 25.79 -8.49 -18.55
CA ALA A 296 25.70 -7.85 -17.24
C ALA A 296 25.73 -6.32 -17.33
N LYS A 297 26.68 -5.76 -18.10
CA LYS A 297 26.80 -4.31 -18.32
C LYS A 297 25.61 -3.71 -19.05
N LEU A 298 25.03 -4.43 -20.03
CA LEU A 298 23.81 -4.00 -20.72
C LEU A 298 22.60 -4.01 -19.79
N VAL A 299 22.47 -5.03 -18.92
CA VAL A 299 21.42 -5.07 -17.91
C VAL A 299 21.57 -3.92 -16.90
N GLU A 300 22.79 -3.59 -16.50
CA GLU A 300 23.06 -2.44 -15.63
C GLU A 300 22.63 -1.12 -16.28
N LYS A 301 23.04 -0.87 -17.52
CA LYS A 301 22.59 0.30 -18.29
C LYS A 301 21.07 0.36 -18.48
N LEU A 302 20.42 -0.79 -18.70
CA LEU A 302 18.98 -0.88 -18.80
C LEU A 302 18.29 -0.56 -17.46
N GLN A 303 18.89 -0.97 -16.35
CA GLN A 303 18.42 -0.61 -15.01
C GLN A 303 18.61 0.90 -14.73
N GLU A 304 19.74 1.48 -15.10
CA GLU A 304 20.00 2.93 -15.01
C GLU A 304 18.96 3.73 -15.81
N ALA A 305 18.73 3.36 -17.08
CA ALA A 305 17.72 4.00 -17.92
C ALA A 305 16.29 3.85 -17.35
N ARG A 306 15.96 2.69 -16.76
CA ARG A 306 14.68 2.48 -16.06
C ARG A 306 14.56 3.40 -14.83
N LEU A 307 15.62 3.58 -14.06
CA LEU A 307 15.66 4.47 -12.90
C LEU A 307 15.56 5.94 -13.31
N GLU A 308 16.23 6.35 -14.40
CA GLU A 308 16.09 7.69 -14.97
C GLU A 308 14.67 7.97 -15.44
N LEU A 309 14.06 7.03 -16.16
CA LEU A 309 12.66 7.13 -16.58
C LEU A 309 11.73 7.28 -15.36
N GLN A 310 11.93 6.46 -14.34
CA GLN A 310 11.17 6.54 -13.08
C GLN A 310 11.34 7.90 -12.40
N ASN A 311 12.56 8.43 -12.36
CA ASN A 311 12.84 9.74 -11.76
C ASN A 311 12.15 10.86 -12.55
N ILE A 312 12.21 10.84 -13.88
CA ILE A 312 11.52 11.80 -14.73
C ILE A 312 9.99 11.69 -14.56
N MET A 313 9.43 10.49 -14.50
CA MET A 313 8.00 10.28 -14.24
C MET A 313 7.58 10.87 -12.88
N ASN A 314 8.37 10.64 -11.83
CA ASN A 314 8.13 11.24 -10.51
C ASN A 314 8.23 12.78 -10.56
N MET A 315 9.18 13.33 -11.31
CA MET A 315 9.30 14.78 -11.53
C MET A 315 8.09 15.36 -12.29
N VAL A 316 7.55 14.62 -13.27
CA VAL A 316 6.34 15.02 -13.99
C VAL A 316 5.13 14.98 -13.06
N GLU A 317 4.95 13.94 -12.27
CA GLU A 317 3.81 13.82 -11.36
C GLU A 317 3.87 14.87 -10.24
N THR A 318 5.06 15.14 -9.68
CA THR A 318 5.24 16.25 -8.72
C THR A 318 4.95 17.61 -9.34
N LYS A 319 5.42 17.88 -10.58
CA LYS A 319 5.06 19.11 -11.30
C LYS A 319 3.56 19.20 -11.57
N LYS A 320 2.92 18.10 -11.92
CA LYS A 320 1.46 18.01 -12.13
C LYS A 320 0.70 18.29 -10.84
N ASN A 321 1.13 17.72 -9.71
CA ASN A 321 0.55 17.99 -8.39
C ASN A 321 0.74 19.45 -7.98
N ASN A 322 1.93 20.02 -8.20
CA ASN A 322 2.19 21.45 -7.97
C ASN A 322 1.30 22.35 -8.84
N LEU A 323 1.02 21.95 -10.08
CA LEU A 323 0.08 22.68 -10.96
C LEU A 323 -1.36 22.56 -10.47
N LYS A 324 -1.78 21.39 -9.97
CA LYS A 324 -3.10 21.20 -9.36
C LYS A 324 -3.29 22.06 -8.10
N GLU A 325 -2.29 22.10 -7.23
CA GLU A 325 -2.31 22.94 -6.02
C GLU A 325 -2.39 24.44 -6.35
N LYS A 326 -1.67 24.91 -7.38
CA LYS A 326 -1.68 26.32 -7.79
C LYS A 326 -2.91 26.72 -8.61
N GLY A 327 -3.46 25.80 -9.40
CA GLY A 327 -4.58 26.05 -10.31
C GLY A 327 -5.95 25.88 -9.67
N GLY A 328 -6.06 25.24 -8.50
CA GLY A 328 -7.31 25.01 -7.76
C GLY A 328 -8.37 24.19 -8.51
N THR A 329 -8.08 23.77 -9.75
CA THR A 329 -8.95 23.05 -10.67
C THR A 329 -8.12 22.05 -11.47
N ASP A 330 -8.71 20.88 -11.78
CA ASP A 330 -8.01 19.74 -12.39
C ASP A 330 -7.62 19.97 -13.87
N PHE A 331 -8.03 21.10 -14.45
CA PHE A 331 -7.85 21.42 -15.86
C PHE A 331 -6.82 22.54 -16.06
N VAL A 332 -5.68 22.20 -16.63
CA VAL A 332 -4.72 23.18 -17.18
C VAL A 332 -5.27 23.67 -18.52
N ILE A 333 -5.76 24.92 -18.57
CA ILE A 333 -6.22 25.55 -19.82
C ILE A 333 -5.06 25.59 -20.81
N THR A 334 -5.13 24.76 -21.85
CA THR A 334 -4.09 24.69 -22.88
C THR A 334 -4.06 26.00 -23.68
N THR A 335 -2.87 26.40 -24.17
CA THR A 335 -2.69 27.61 -25.00
C THR A 335 -3.68 27.68 -26.17
N THR A 336 -4.02 26.53 -26.76
CA THR A 336 -5.02 26.42 -27.83
C THR A 336 -6.45 26.72 -27.35
N GLN A 337 -6.83 26.22 -26.17
CA GLN A 337 -8.14 26.50 -25.58
C GLN A 337 -8.27 27.98 -25.20
N PHE A 338 -7.20 28.59 -24.69
CA PHE A 338 -7.17 30.03 -24.41
C PHE A 338 -7.29 30.89 -25.67
N LYS A 339 -6.58 30.52 -26.76
CA LYS A 339 -6.73 31.19 -28.07
C LYS A 339 -8.15 31.07 -28.61
N ASN A 340 -8.76 29.89 -28.52
CA ASN A 340 -10.14 29.67 -28.95
C ASN A 340 -11.12 30.49 -28.11
N TYR A 341 -10.88 30.60 -26.80
CA TYR A 341 -11.67 31.46 -25.92
C TYR A 341 -11.55 32.94 -26.30
N ILE A 342 -10.32 33.44 -26.55
CA ILE A 342 -10.10 34.82 -27.03
C ILE A 342 -10.80 35.05 -28.36
N ASN A 343 -10.75 34.09 -29.28
CA ASN A 343 -11.39 34.25 -30.59
C ASN A 343 -12.92 34.28 -30.47
N LYS A 344 -13.50 33.42 -29.61
CA LYS A 344 -14.92 33.48 -29.24
C LYS A 344 -15.27 34.83 -28.61
N LEU A 345 -14.39 35.37 -27.76
CA LEU A 345 -14.58 36.70 -27.17
C LEU A 345 -14.59 37.80 -28.24
N ARG A 346 -13.64 37.79 -29.18
CA ARG A 346 -13.58 38.74 -30.29
C ARG A 346 -14.82 38.69 -31.17
N ILE A 347 -15.30 37.48 -31.51
CA ILE A 347 -16.54 37.30 -32.27
C ILE A 347 -17.73 37.87 -31.49
N LYS A 348 -17.84 37.57 -30.19
CA LYS A 348 -18.89 38.14 -29.33
C LYS A 348 -18.82 39.66 -29.26
N THR A 349 -17.64 40.25 -29.10
CA THR A 349 -17.45 41.71 -29.09
C THR A 349 -17.82 42.34 -30.44
N SER A 350 -17.46 41.70 -31.56
CA SER A 350 -17.83 42.17 -32.90
C SER A 350 -19.34 42.13 -33.12
N ASN A 351 -20.00 41.03 -32.71
CA ASN A 351 -21.45 40.89 -32.80
C ASN A 351 -22.17 41.90 -31.90
N TYR A 352 -21.67 42.13 -30.69
CA TYR A 352 -22.19 43.16 -29.81
C TYR A 352 -22.12 44.55 -30.47
N LYS A 353 -20.97 44.93 -31.03
CA LYS A 353 -20.81 46.22 -31.72
C LYS A 353 -21.76 46.37 -32.90
N ARG A 354 -21.90 45.33 -33.72
CA ARG A 354 -22.84 45.31 -34.85
C ARG A 354 -24.28 45.48 -34.40
N LYS A 355 -24.73 44.69 -33.41
CA LYS A 355 -26.09 44.80 -32.87
C LYS A 355 -26.36 46.14 -32.19
N HIS A 356 -25.35 46.72 -31.55
CA HIS A 356 -25.44 48.06 -31.00
C HIS A 356 -25.58 49.15 -32.08
N ALA A 357 -24.88 49.00 -33.22
CA ALA A 357 -25.04 49.89 -34.37
C ALA A 357 -26.45 49.77 -34.98
N GLU A 358 -26.90 48.54 -35.26
CA GLU A 358 -28.28 48.27 -35.76
C GLU A 358 -29.34 48.90 -34.84
N MET A 359 -29.17 48.77 -33.51
CA MET A 359 -30.07 49.40 -32.53
C MET A 359 -30.01 50.94 -32.54
N SER A 360 -28.83 51.52 -32.79
CA SER A 360 -28.66 52.96 -32.92
C SER A 360 -29.36 53.50 -34.17
N ASP A 361 -29.24 52.79 -35.29
CA ASP A 361 -29.87 53.16 -36.56
C ASP A 361 -31.39 53.13 -36.44
N LEU A 362 -31.96 52.06 -35.86
CA LEU A 362 -33.40 51.96 -35.59
C LEU A 362 -33.92 53.08 -34.68
N LYS A 363 -33.14 53.48 -33.66
CA LYS A 363 -33.49 54.63 -32.81
C LYS A 363 -33.50 55.94 -33.60
N SER A 364 -32.56 56.11 -34.53
CA SER A 364 -32.51 57.29 -35.38
C SER A 364 -33.70 57.34 -36.34
N GLU A 365 -34.08 56.20 -36.94
CA GLU A 365 -35.25 56.09 -37.82
C GLU A 365 -36.54 56.38 -37.05
N HIS A 366 -36.70 55.80 -35.85
CA HIS A 366 -37.84 56.09 -34.98
C HIS A 366 -37.94 57.59 -34.66
N ALA A 367 -36.82 58.25 -34.35
CA ALA A 367 -36.80 59.68 -34.09
C ALA A 367 -37.20 60.52 -35.31
N VAL A 368 -36.73 60.14 -36.51
CA VAL A 368 -37.11 60.80 -37.78
C VAL A 368 -38.60 60.59 -38.07
N LEU A 369 -39.11 59.37 -37.94
CA LEU A 369 -40.51 59.04 -38.16
C LEU A 369 -41.42 59.79 -37.18
N SER A 370 -41.10 59.78 -35.89
CA SER A 370 -41.84 60.54 -34.87
C SER A 370 -41.90 62.02 -35.21
N ARG A 371 -40.76 62.62 -35.57
CA ARG A 371 -40.71 64.05 -35.95
C ARG A 371 -41.52 64.33 -37.22
N THR A 372 -41.50 63.41 -38.18
CA THR A 372 -42.26 63.56 -39.44
C THR A 372 -43.76 63.44 -39.19
N ALA A 373 -44.17 62.50 -38.33
CA ALA A 373 -45.56 62.36 -37.90
C ALA A 373 -46.06 63.62 -37.17
N ASP A 374 -45.23 64.22 -36.31
CA ASP A 374 -45.56 65.48 -35.63
C ASP A 374 -45.71 66.65 -36.62
N ILE A 375 -44.83 66.75 -37.63
CA ILE A 375 -44.92 67.75 -38.69
C ILE A 375 -46.23 67.60 -39.47
N LEU A 376 -46.56 66.37 -39.90
CA LEU A 376 -47.79 66.07 -40.64
C LEU A 376 -49.04 66.35 -39.80
N THR A 377 -49.03 66.00 -38.52
CA THR A 377 -50.12 66.30 -37.59
C THR A 377 -50.33 67.80 -37.44
N ASN A 378 -49.24 68.57 -37.35
CA ASN A 378 -49.30 70.03 -37.30
C ASN A 378 -49.81 70.64 -38.61
N GLN A 379 -49.39 70.11 -39.76
CA GLN A 379 -49.91 70.54 -41.07
C GLN A 379 -51.40 70.20 -41.22
N TRP A 380 -51.81 69.01 -40.80
CA TRP A 380 -53.21 68.58 -40.77
C TRP A 380 -54.06 69.52 -39.91
N ASN A 381 -53.59 69.84 -38.70
CA ASN A 381 -54.31 70.76 -37.81
C ASN A 381 -54.43 72.17 -38.41
N LYS A 382 -53.39 72.68 -39.09
CA LYS A 382 -53.45 73.97 -39.79
C LYS A 382 -54.44 73.96 -40.96
N LEU A 383 -54.46 72.89 -41.76
CA LEU A 383 -55.40 72.73 -42.87
C LEU A 383 -56.84 72.60 -42.35
N ARG A 384 -57.01 71.83 -41.28
CA ARG A 384 -58.28 71.64 -40.60
C ARG A 384 -58.87 72.98 -40.13
N LEU A 385 -58.08 73.79 -39.45
CA LEU A 385 -58.50 75.12 -38.98
C LEU A 385 -58.90 76.04 -40.14
N LYS A 386 -58.13 76.06 -41.24
CA LYS A 386 -58.48 76.87 -42.44
C LYS A 386 -59.79 76.45 -43.10
N ILE A 387 -60.11 75.15 -43.12
CA ILE A 387 -61.36 74.64 -43.70
C ILE A 387 -62.55 74.98 -42.78
N GLU A 388 -62.37 74.90 -41.46
CA GLU A 388 -63.38 75.31 -40.48
C GLU A 388 -63.65 76.84 -40.53
N GLU A 389 -62.62 77.68 -40.73
CA GLU A 389 -62.74 79.14 -40.89
C GLU A 389 -63.41 79.58 -42.21
N SER A 390 -63.32 78.79 -43.27
CA SER A 390 -63.94 79.07 -44.58
C SER A 390 -65.39 78.58 -44.69
N GLY A 391 -66.02 78.22 -43.55
CA GLY A 391 -67.41 77.79 -43.47
C GLY A 391 -67.65 76.34 -43.92
N GLY A 392 -66.58 75.58 -44.17
CA GLY A 392 -66.64 74.17 -44.52
C GLY A 392 -66.76 73.27 -43.28
N LYS A 393 -67.81 72.44 -43.21
CA LYS A 393 -67.82 71.31 -42.26
C LYS A 393 -66.90 70.21 -42.79
N ILE A 394 -65.83 69.93 -42.05
CA ILE A 394 -64.99 68.76 -42.31
C ILE A 394 -65.81 67.53 -41.94
N ILE A 395 -66.33 66.87 -42.97
CA ILE A 395 -66.83 65.51 -42.83
C ILE A 395 -65.59 64.69 -42.46
N LYS A 396 -65.49 64.27 -41.18
CA LYS A 396 -64.66 63.11 -40.85
C LYS A 396 -65.26 61.99 -41.69
N ALA A 397 -64.62 61.65 -42.79
CA ALA A 397 -64.90 60.42 -43.50
C ALA A 397 -64.62 59.28 -42.51
N ARG A 398 -65.60 58.93 -41.69
CA ARG A 398 -65.68 57.59 -41.14
C ARG A 398 -66.08 56.72 -42.32
N ASP A 399 -65.17 55.82 -42.65
CA ASP A 399 -65.35 54.66 -43.52
C ASP A 399 -65.55 54.99 -45.01
N ALA A 400 -64.73 55.90 -45.54
CA ALA A 400 -64.41 55.85 -46.95
C ALA A 400 -63.10 55.06 -47.12
N ASN A 401 -63.25 53.81 -47.52
CA ASN A 401 -62.22 52.88 -47.93
C ASN A 401 -61.37 53.49 -49.07
N TYR A 402 -60.36 54.29 -48.71
CA TYR A 402 -59.45 54.98 -49.63
C TYR A 402 -58.02 54.41 -49.60
N ASP A 403 -57.81 53.23 -49.01
CA ASP A 403 -56.51 52.56 -49.05
C ASP A 403 -56.31 51.71 -50.32
N GLU A 404 -57.34 51.51 -51.14
CA GLU A 404 -57.27 50.57 -52.27
C GLU A 404 -56.88 51.19 -53.64
N LYS A 405 -56.30 52.40 -53.68
CA LYS A 405 -56.01 53.08 -54.97
C LYS A 405 -54.56 53.43 -55.28
N TYR A 406 -53.61 52.85 -54.54
CA TYR A 406 -52.19 52.88 -54.93
C TYR A 406 -51.47 51.52 -54.87
N GLU A 407 -52.20 50.41 -54.75
CA GLU A 407 -51.71 49.15 -55.28
C GLU A 407 -52.12 49.04 -56.75
N ILE A 408 -51.12 49.05 -57.62
CA ILE A 408 -51.30 48.79 -59.05
C ILE A 408 -51.78 47.34 -59.19
N ALA A 409 -53.09 47.20 -59.36
CA ALA A 409 -53.84 46.13 -60.01
C ALA A 409 -53.24 44.71 -60.00
N LYS A 410 -53.76 43.85 -59.11
CA LYS A 410 -54.09 42.46 -59.43
C LYS A 410 -55.45 42.12 -58.80
N PRO A 411 -56.32 41.34 -59.48
CA PRO A 411 -57.66 41.04 -58.98
C PRO A 411 -57.54 40.02 -57.83
N GLU A 412 -57.89 40.43 -56.61
CA GLU A 412 -57.99 39.51 -55.46
C GLU A 412 -59.39 38.87 -55.45
N THR A 413 -59.42 37.54 -55.53
CA THR A 413 -60.59 36.74 -55.14
C THR A 413 -60.64 36.65 -53.62
N ASP A 414 -61.84 36.57 -53.02
CA ASP A 414 -62.12 36.53 -51.56
C ASP A 414 -61.28 35.50 -50.76
N ASP A 415 -60.78 34.47 -51.44
CA ASP A 415 -59.85 33.46 -50.90
C ASP A 415 -58.44 34.04 -50.57
N ASP A 416 -57.89 34.97 -51.38
CA ASP A 416 -56.51 35.48 -51.23
C ASP A 416 -56.39 36.49 -50.07
N ALA A 417 -57.44 37.29 -49.82
CA ALA A 417 -57.49 38.23 -48.69
C ALA A 417 -57.61 37.49 -47.34
N THR A 418 -58.41 36.42 -47.31
CA THR A 418 -58.55 35.54 -46.14
C THR A 418 -57.23 34.81 -45.87
N GLU A 419 -56.56 34.30 -46.91
CA GLU A 419 -55.27 33.63 -46.79
C GLU A 419 -54.17 34.58 -46.27
N ARG A 420 -54.14 35.84 -46.73
CA ARG A 420 -53.22 36.87 -46.21
C ARG A 420 -53.49 37.25 -44.76
N PHE A 421 -54.76 37.38 -44.37
CA PHE A 421 -55.12 37.63 -42.98
C PHE A 421 -54.69 36.47 -42.09
N ASP A 422 -54.91 35.23 -42.52
CA ASP A 422 -54.49 34.03 -41.80
C ASP A 422 -52.97 33.90 -41.72
N VAL A 423 -52.24 34.22 -42.79
CA VAL A 423 -50.77 34.26 -42.77
C VAL A 423 -50.26 35.33 -41.80
N ARG A 424 -50.88 36.51 -41.80
CA ARG A 424 -50.48 37.60 -40.90
C ARG A 424 -50.80 37.30 -39.45
N LYS A 425 -51.96 36.70 -39.18
CA LYS A 425 -52.36 36.19 -37.86
C LYS A 425 -51.39 35.11 -37.38
N ARG A 426 -51.05 34.12 -38.21
CA ARG A 426 -50.03 33.10 -37.89
C ARG A 426 -48.66 33.72 -37.61
N ASN A 427 -48.27 34.76 -38.34
CA ASN A 427 -47.00 35.46 -38.09
C ASN A 427 -47.00 36.19 -36.73
N TYR A 428 -48.11 36.83 -36.35
CA TYR A 428 -48.24 37.44 -35.02
C TYR A 428 -48.30 36.40 -33.91
N GLU A 429 -49.05 35.31 -34.08
CA GLU A 429 -49.10 34.19 -33.12
C GLU A 429 -47.74 33.51 -32.96
N THR A 430 -46.98 33.37 -34.06
CA THR A 430 -45.61 32.82 -34.02
C THR A 430 -44.64 33.78 -33.32
N ALA A 431 -44.78 35.09 -33.55
CA ALA A 431 -43.97 36.08 -32.85
C ALA A 431 -44.28 36.13 -31.36
N GLU A 432 -45.57 36.10 -30.98
CA GLU A 432 -46.03 36.03 -29.60
C GLU A 432 -45.50 34.79 -28.90
N ALA A 433 -45.62 33.60 -29.52
CA ALA A 433 -45.06 32.36 -28.98
C ALA A 433 -43.52 32.43 -28.85
N SER A 434 -42.83 33.09 -29.78
CA SER A 434 -41.38 33.31 -29.70
C SER A 434 -41.00 34.22 -28.53
N PHE A 435 -41.79 35.26 -28.26
CA PHE A 435 -41.55 36.15 -27.12
C PHE A 435 -41.87 35.48 -25.79
N GLU A 436 -42.96 34.70 -25.72
CA GLU A 436 -43.34 33.95 -24.53
C GLU A 436 -42.26 32.92 -24.16
N ASN A 437 -41.75 32.17 -25.15
CA ASN A 437 -40.66 31.22 -24.94
C ASN A 437 -39.37 31.92 -24.46
N ALA A 438 -39.03 33.08 -25.04
CA ALA A 438 -37.87 33.86 -24.60
C ALA A 438 -38.06 34.41 -23.17
N PHE A 439 -39.28 34.75 -22.78
CA PHE A 439 -39.60 35.21 -21.43
C PHE A 439 -39.46 34.08 -20.41
N VAL A 440 -40.03 32.91 -20.70
CA VAL A 440 -39.89 31.70 -19.86
C VAL A 440 -38.43 31.30 -19.69
N GLU A 441 -37.62 31.35 -20.76
CA GLU A 441 -36.19 31.05 -20.68
C GLU A 441 -35.44 32.05 -19.77
N VAL A 442 -35.79 33.33 -19.83
CA VAL A 442 -35.21 34.36 -18.94
C VAL A 442 -35.64 34.15 -17.50
N GLU A 443 -36.91 33.83 -17.24
CA GLU A 443 -37.42 33.54 -15.89
C GLU A 443 -36.76 32.29 -15.29
N GLU A 444 -36.56 31.24 -16.09
CA GLU A 444 -35.88 30.02 -15.64
C GLU A 444 -34.39 30.29 -15.34
N ASN A 445 -33.72 31.09 -16.17
CA ASN A 445 -32.34 31.51 -15.92
C ASN A 445 -32.22 32.36 -14.63
N ILE A 446 -33.16 33.27 -14.37
CA ILE A 446 -33.20 34.05 -13.14
C ILE A 446 -33.38 33.12 -11.93
N ARG A 447 -34.34 32.20 -11.99
CA ARG A 447 -34.60 31.22 -10.92
C ARG A 447 -33.38 30.36 -10.63
N ASN A 448 -32.70 29.85 -11.65
CA ASN A 448 -31.46 29.09 -11.53
C ASN A 448 -30.33 29.93 -10.88
N MET A 449 -30.20 31.20 -11.27
CA MET A 449 -29.22 32.11 -10.66
C MET A 449 -29.54 32.42 -9.19
N GLU A 450 -30.82 32.56 -8.84
CA GLU A 450 -31.27 32.76 -7.45
C GLU A 450 -30.96 31.53 -6.58
N ASP A 451 -31.22 30.32 -7.08
CA ASP A 451 -30.87 29.07 -6.40
C ASP A 451 -29.35 28.92 -6.22
N GLU A 452 -28.57 29.24 -7.26
CA GLU A 452 -27.11 29.29 -7.16
C GLU A 452 -26.63 30.32 -6.11
N MET A 453 -27.25 31.50 -6.06
CA MET A 453 -26.94 32.52 -5.06
C MET A 453 -27.22 32.02 -3.65
N VAL A 454 -28.37 31.36 -3.42
CA VAL A 454 -28.74 30.80 -2.11
C VAL A 454 -27.79 29.69 -1.69
N THR A 455 -27.41 28.80 -2.60
CA THR A 455 -26.46 27.71 -2.30
C THR A 455 -25.06 28.25 -2.00
N LYS A 456 -24.59 29.26 -2.75
CA LYS A 456 -23.31 29.96 -2.48
C LYS A 456 -23.34 30.68 -1.14
N LYS A 457 -24.43 31.38 -0.79
CA LYS A 457 -24.62 32.01 0.53
C LYS A 457 -24.54 30.97 1.66
N ARG A 458 -25.18 29.80 1.52
CA ARG A 458 -25.08 28.69 2.50
C ARG A 458 -23.65 28.14 2.64
N LYS A 459 -22.91 28.02 1.54
CA LYS A 459 -21.50 27.58 1.56
C LYS A 459 -20.60 28.60 2.28
N ILE A 460 -20.78 29.89 1.99
CA ILE A 460 -20.05 30.98 2.65
C ILE A 460 -20.32 30.98 4.16
N PHE A 461 -21.58 30.80 4.57
CA PHE A 461 -21.95 30.74 5.99
C PHE A 461 -21.27 29.55 6.71
N ARG A 462 -21.29 28.35 6.12
CA ARG A 462 -20.59 27.17 6.68
C ARG A 462 -19.08 27.39 6.80
N ALA A 463 -18.45 27.90 5.75
CA ALA A 463 -17.02 28.23 5.78
C ALA A 463 -16.70 29.28 6.86
N GLY A 464 -17.60 30.24 7.10
CA GLY A 464 -17.49 31.20 8.19
C GLY A 464 -17.49 30.54 9.57
N ILE A 465 -18.37 29.58 9.82
CA ILE A 465 -18.41 28.82 11.09
C ILE A 465 -17.14 27.99 11.26
N GLU A 466 -16.70 27.28 10.22
CA GLU A 466 -15.47 26.47 10.25
C GLU A 466 -14.25 27.33 10.56
N LEU A 467 -14.16 28.53 9.97
CA LEU A 467 -13.09 29.49 10.25
C LEU A 467 -13.08 29.95 11.71
N GLN A 468 -14.26 30.19 12.31
CA GLN A 468 -14.36 30.58 13.73
C GLN A 468 -13.96 29.43 14.66
N LEU A 469 -14.34 28.20 14.35
CA LEU A 469 -13.91 26.99 15.06
C LEU A 469 -12.39 26.82 14.99
N MET A 470 -11.82 26.90 13.77
CA MET A 470 -10.37 26.83 13.54
C MET A 470 -9.61 27.90 14.34
N LYS A 471 -10.08 29.16 14.32
CA LYS A 471 -9.48 30.25 15.09
C LYS A 471 -9.51 29.98 16.59
N THR A 472 -10.64 29.47 17.10
CA THR A 472 -10.80 29.14 18.53
C THR A 472 -9.88 28.00 18.94
N ILE A 473 -9.80 26.93 18.14
CA ILE A 473 -8.93 25.77 18.41
C ILE A 473 -7.46 26.20 18.37
N SER A 474 -7.04 26.95 17.35
CA SER A 474 -5.67 27.46 17.24
C SER A 474 -5.30 28.37 18.41
N GLY A 475 -6.23 29.22 18.87
CA GLY A 475 -6.04 30.06 20.06
C GLY A 475 -5.80 29.24 21.33
N LYS A 476 -6.61 28.19 21.56
CA LYS A 476 -6.44 27.29 22.70
C LYS A 476 -5.10 26.53 22.64
N LEU A 477 -4.75 25.99 21.48
CA LEU A 477 -3.47 25.29 21.28
C LEU A 477 -2.27 26.21 21.57
N ARG A 478 -2.34 27.48 21.14
CA ARG A 478 -1.29 28.47 21.40
C ARG A 478 -1.17 28.78 22.89
N GLN A 479 -2.28 28.90 23.62
CA GLN A 479 -2.26 29.12 25.07
C GLN A 479 -1.70 27.92 25.83
N GLU A 480 -2.08 26.69 25.48
CA GLU A 480 -1.52 25.47 26.07
C GLU A 480 -0.01 25.33 25.78
N GLY A 481 0.40 25.63 24.54
CA GLY A 481 1.81 25.69 24.17
C GLY A 481 2.59 26.70 25.02
N LEU A 482 2.05 27.91 25.21
CA LEU A 482 2.67 28.95 26.04
C LEU A 482 2.76 28.51 27.53
N ARG A 483 1.75 27.79 28.03
CA ARG A 483 1.74 27.26 29.40
C ARG A 483 2.83 26.20 29.60
N LEU A 484 3.01 25.30 28.63
CA LEU A 484 4.06 24.29 28.65
C LEU A 484 5.45 24.93 28.60
N VAL A 485 5.65 25.93 27.73
CA VAL A 485 6.90 26.69 27.64
C VAL A 485 7.23 27.36 28.99
N ASN A 486 6.28 28.06 29.59
CA ASN A 486 6.47 28.69 30.90
C ASN A 486 6.78 27.67 32.02
N GLN A 487 6.22 26.46 31.94
CA GLN A 487 6.50 25.40 32.90
C GLN A 487 7.93 24.86 32.72
N ILE A 488 8.39 24.69 31.48
CA ILE A 488 9.77 24.30 31.16
C ILE A 488 10.75 25.37 31.63
N GLU A 489 10.47 26.66 31.37
CA GLU A 489 11.34 27.77 31.81
C GLU A 489 11.47 27.86 33.33
N LYS A 490 10.39 27.60 34.07
CA LYS A 490 10.42 27.51 35.54
C LYS A 490 11.28 26.35 36.02
N GLU A 491 11.17 25.18 35.40
CA GLU A 491 12.00 24.02 35.74
C GLU A 491 13.49 24.29 35.41
N ILE A 492 13.80 24.89 34.26
CA ILE A 492 15.16 25.30 33.91
C ILE A 492 15.72 26.28 34.94
N SER A 493 14.92 27.26 35.38
CA SER A 493 15.33 28.23 36.39
C SER A 493 15.56 27.58 37.76
N ARG A 494 14.74 26.59 38.14
CA ARG A 494 14.95 25.82 39.37
C ARG A 494 16.27 25.03 39.30
N VAL A 495 16.49 24.31 38.20
CA VAL A 495 17.71 23.52 37.97
C VAL A 495 18.95 24.40 37.93
N ASN A 496 18.89 25.57 37.30
CA ASN A 496 20.01 26.52 37.29
C ASN A 496 20.29 27.06 38.69
N LYS A 497 19.28 27.33 39.50
CA LYS A 497 19.46 27.76 40.89
C LYS A 497 20.04 26.66 41.77
N GLU A 498 19.63 25.41 41.57
CA GLU A 498 20.24 24.23 42.21
C GLU A 498 21.71 24.09 41.79
N LEU A 499 22.02 24.29 40.50
CA LEU A 499 23.38 24.28 39.97
C LEU A 499 24.26 25.41 40.58
N GLU A 500 23.73 26.62 40.70
CA GLU A 500 24.43 27.75 41.34
C GLU A 500 24.72 27.48 42.82
N VAL A 501 23.77 26.89 43.55
CA VAL A 501 23.98 26.48 44.95
C VAL A 501 25.07 25.42 45.06
N LEU A 502 25.08 24.45 44.14
CA LEU A 502 26.12 23.43 44.08
C LEU A 502 27.49 24.03 43.72
N GLN A 503 27.54 25.01 42.80
CA GLN A 503 28.77 25.71 42.44
C GLN A 503 29.29 26.63 43.57
N HIS A 504 28.41 27.30 44.31
CA HIS A 504 28.79 28.12 45.47
C HIS A 504 29.23 27.25 46.65
N SER A 505 28.65 26.05 46.80
CA SER A 505 29.12 25.04 47.76
C SER A 505 30.53 24.52 47.42
N ASP A 506 30.94 24.59 46.15
CA ASP A 506 32.25 24.11 45.69
C ASP A 506 33.35 25.20 45.77
N GLN A 507 32.96 26.48 45.77
CA GLN A 507 33.89 27.63 45.91
C GLN A 507 34.45 27.82 47.34
N GLY A 508 33.90 27.13 48.35
CA GLY A 508 34.36 27.23 49.75
C GLY A 508 35.61 26.42 50.09
N ASN A 509 36.07 25.50 49.23
CA ASN A 509 37.26 24.67 49.46
C ASN A 509 38.10 24.57 48.18
N GLY A 510 38.66 25.69 47.75
CA GLY A 510 39.55 25.76 46.60
C GLY A 510 40.93 25.14 46.88
N LEU A 511 41.07 23.84 46.63
CA LEU A 511 42.33 23.27 46.17
C LEU A 511 42.18 23.05 44.66
N SER A 512 43.08 23.65 43.87
CA SER A 512 43.07 23.49 42.42
C SER A 512 43.10 22.00 42.07
N ILE A 513 42.38 21.56 41.04
CA ILE A 513 42.37 20.15 40.58
C ILE A 513 43.80 19.61 40.41
N LYS A 514 44.76 20.45 40.01
CA LYS A 514 46.19 20.10 39.94
C LYS A 514 46.83 19.86 41.31
N GLU A 515 46.51 20.66 42.31
CA GLU A 515 46.98 20.53 43.70
C GLU A 515 46.34 19.35 44.41
N ALA A 516 45.04 19.10 44.19
CA ALA A 516 44.35 17.91 44.68
C ALA A 516 44.94 16.63 44.06
N THR A 517 45.27 16.64 42.77
CA THR A 517 45.93 15.51 42.10
C THR A 517 47.35 15.29 42.64
N ALA A 518 48.09 16.37 42.92
CA ALA A 518 49.42 16.31 43.52
C ALA A 518 49.39 15.80 44.98
N GLN A 519 48.43 16.26 45.79
CA GLN A 519 48.22 15.74 47.14
C GLN A 519 47.84 14.26 47.09
N VAL A 520 46.89 13.83 46.24
CA VAL A 520 46.54 12.41 46.12
C VAL A 520 47.74 11.56 45.70
N ALA A 521 48.61 12.07 44.80
CA ALA A 521 49.86 11.39 44.44
C ALA A 521 50.85 11.31 45.61
N MET A 522 50.97 12.37 46.41
CA MET A 522 51.82 12.40 47.60
C MET A 522 51.32 11.42 48.67
N TRP A 523 50.01 11.39 48.93
CA TRP A 523 49.38 10.49 49.89
C TRP A 523 49.48 9.02 49.44
N ARG A 524 49.35 8.73 48.13
CA ARG A 524 49.61 7.39 47.58
C ARG A 524 51.07 6.96 47.76
N SER A 525 52.01 7.88 47.58
CA SER A 525 53.44 7.62 47.79
C SER A 525 53.76 7.34 49.26
N LEU A 526 53.18 8.12 50.17
CA LEU A 526 53.26 7.91 51.62
C LEU A 526 52.66 6.57 52.05
N MET A 527 51.52 6.18 51.49
CA MET A 527 50.88 4.89 51.76
C MET A 527 51.76 3.72 51.31
N LYS A 528 52.46 3.87 50.18
CA LYS A 528 53.41 2.86 49.67
C LYS A 528 54.64 2.73 50.57
N ILE A 529 55.14 3.84 51.12
CA ILE A 529 56.23 3.83 52.12
C ILE A 529 55.78 3.14 53.41
N PHE A 530 54.55 3.38 53.88
CA PHE A 530 54.00 2.70 55.05
C PHE A 530 53.83 1.19 54.81
N GLN A 531 53.34 0.77 53.64
CA GLN A 531 53.24 -0.64 53.27
C GLN A 531 54.62 -1.32 53.20
N LEU A 532 55.63 -0.65 52.63
CA LEU A 532 57.00 -1.17 52.61
C LEU A 532 57.61 -1.27 54.01
N LYS A 533 57.36 -0.29 54.90
CA LYS A 533 57.77 -0.37 56.30
C LYS A 533 57.08 -1.50 57.05
N LEU A 534 55.79 -1.74 56.80
CA LEU A 534 55.05 -2.89 57.35
C LEU A 534 55.65 -4.22 56.87
N GLN A 535 55.96 -4.34 55.57
CA GLN A 535 56.61 -5.54 55.02
C GLN A 535 58.02 -5.77 55.58
N ILE A 536 58.79 -4.71 55.82
CA ILE A 536 60.12 -4.80 56.47
C ILE A 536 59.98 -5.18 57.96
N ALA A 537 58.97 -4.68 58.67
CA ALA A 537 58.70 -5.07 60.05
C ALA A 537 58.24 -6.53 60.16
N GLU A 538 57.40 -6.99 59.24
CA GLU A 538 56.96 -8.40 59.15
C GLU A 538 58.09 -9.34 58.71
N GLY A 539 58.98 -8.88 57.82
CA GLY A 539 60.19 -9.62 57.41
C GLY A 539 61.28 -9.64 58.48
N GLY A 540 61.46 -8.55 59.22
CA GLY A 540 62.39 -8.45 60.34
C GLY A 540 62.00 -9.33 61.53
N ASN A 541 60.69 -9.57 61.71
CA ASN A 541 60.21 -10.55 62.70
C ASN A 541 60.43 -12.01 62.27
N LYS A 542 60.53 -12.31 60.97
CA LYS A 542 60.90 -13.65 60.48
C LYS A 542 62.38 -13.97 60.64
N ASN A 543 63.27 -12.98 60.51
CA ASN A 543 64.72 -13.16 60.71
C ASN A 543 65.19 -13.17 62.18
N ARG A 544 64.26 -13.03 63.14
CA ARG A 544 64.53 -13.21 64.59
C ARG A 544 64.06 -14.55 65.14
N MET A 545 63.47 -15.41 64.31
CA MET A 545 63.00 -16.76 64.66
C MET A 545 63.70 -17.89 63.86
N LEU A 546 64.89 -17.61 63.36
CA LEU A 546 65.92 -18.58 62.96
C LEU A 546 67.20 -18.20 63.70
#